data_AF-A0A2C9D2G3-F1
#
_entry.id   AF-A0A2C9D2G3-F1
#
_cell.length_a   1.000
_cell.length_b   1.000
_cell.length_c   1.000
_cell.angle_alpha   90.00
_cell.angle_beta   90.00
_cell.angle_gamma   90.00
#
_symmetry.space_group_name_H-M   'P 1'
#
loop_
_entity.id
_entity.type
_entity.pdbx_description
1 polymer ?
#
loop_
_entity_poly.entity_id
_entity_poly.type
_entity_poly.pdbx_seq_one_letter_code
_entity_poly.pdbx_strand_id
1 'polypeptide(L)'
;MYTFTDLMRQAQHGQAIENFASQFGMTPNDIEKLMATMLPVYAMGMQRRMTMPNADPFGLFALMRTGPFKAAFDSYDAAVAKTTQDAGIEAMAKIFGSREAAKAIAEQAAMMTGIGTDIVNRMMPMMTSVLLGGLGKEIDKGPFVAMMEAWQKGFSGQAENKPGAASAAPFNPFTAPMDAFMKGFSAGKPEHAPEPEPEPEPELPPEPDFQNTGVAALKHMFDAGMELQETNRKAFERILETYQQRA
;
A
#
# COMPACT_ATOMS: atom_id res chain seq x y z
N MET A 1 2.86 -3.91 -8.20
CA MET A 1 1.90 -3.87 -7.08
C MET A 1 2.15 -5.08 -6.22
N TYR A 2 2.20 -4.92 -4.90
CA TYR A 2 2.27 -6.06 -3.98
C TYR A 2 0.98 -6.87 -4.10
N THR A 3 1.08 -8.16 -4.40
CA THR A 3 -0.10 -9.03 -4.46
C THR A 3 -0.32 -9.70 -3.12
N PHE A 4 -1.54 -10.12 -2.84
CA PHE A 4 -1.82 -10.97 -1.68
C PHE A 4 -1.04 -12.30 -1.73
N THR A 5 -0.72 -12.80 -2.92
CA THR A 5 0.17 -13.95 -3.05
C THR A 5 1.54 -13.67 -2.44
N ASP A 6 2.10 -12.47 -2.66
CA ASP A 6 3.35 -12.05 -2.03
C ASP A 6 3.20 -11.92 -0.51
N LEU A 7 2.04 -11.44 -0.05
CA LEU A 7 1.69 -11.34 1.36
C LEU A 7 1.64 -12.72 2.03
N MET A 8 0.97 -13.69 1.41
CA MET A 8 0.83 -15.06 1.95
C MET A 8 2.13 -15.85 1.88
N ARG A 9 3.00 -15.58 0.90
CA ARG A 9 4.37 -16.12 0.85
C ARG A 9 5.24 -15.61 2.00
N GLN A 10 4.86 -14.52 2.63
CA GLN A 10 5.53 -14.00 3.83
C GLN A 10 4.81 -14.42 5.12
N ALA A 11 3.49 -14.60 5.05
CA ALA A 11 2.69 -15.06 6.16
C ALA A 11 3.16 -16.43 6.64
N GLN A 12 3.26 -16.61 7.95
CA GLN A 12 3.63 -17.86 8.61
C GLN A 12 4.92 -18.46 8.01
N HIS A 13 5.92 -17.61 7.74
CA HIS A 13 7.19 -17.99 7.12
C HIS A 13 7.04 -18.66 5.73
N GLY A 14 5.98 -18.29 5.00
CA GLY A 14 5.69 -18.80 3.66
C GLY A 14 4.93 -20.12 3.64
N GLN A 15 4.42 -20.57 4.79
CA GLN A 15 3.65 -21.82 4.91
C GLN A 15 2.15 -21.58 5.08
N ALA A 16 1.68 -20.33 5.01
CA ALA A 16 0.29 -20.02 5.29
C ALA A 16 -0.66 -20.77 4.35
N ILE A 17 -0.35 -20.83 3.05
CA ILE A 17 -1.20 -21.49 2.05
C ILE A 17 -1.29 -22.99 2.36
N GLU A 18 -0.17 -23.64 2.65
CA GLU A 18 -0.08 -25.06 2.99
C GLU A 18 -0.83 -25.39 4.29
N ASN A 19 -0.70 -24.53 5.30
CA ASN A 19 -1.37 -24.70 6.59
C ASN A 19 -2.89 -24.56 6.45
N PHE A 20 -3.37 -23.58 5.67
CA PHE A 20 -4.80 -23.43 5.39
C PHE A 20 -5.32 -24.59 4.54
N ALA A 21 -4.60 -25.00 3.50
CA ALA A 21 -4.94 -26.14 2.66
C ALA A 21 -5.14 -27.40 3.51
N SER A 22 -4.16 -27.70 4.38
CA SER A 22 -4.19 -28.88 5.27
C SER A 22 -5.36 -28.83 6.26
N GLN A 23 -5.63 -27.66 6.85
CA GLN A 23 -6.70 -27.50 7.85
C GLN A 23 -8.10 -27.71 7.29
N PHE A 24 -8.32 -27.33 6.03
CA PHE A 24 -9.64 -27.39 5.39
C PHE A 24 -9.79 -28.58 4.44
N GLY A 25 -8.78 -29.45 4.34
CA GLY A 25 -8.78 -30.57 3.40
C GLY A 25 -8.79 -30.12 1.94
N MET A 26 -8.17 -28.98 1.67
CA MET A 26 -8.13 -28.32 0.36
C MET A 26 -6.75 -28.44 -0.27
N THR A 27 -6.63 -28.14 -1.55
CA THR A 27 -5.31 -27.98 -2.19
C THR A 27 -4.82 -26.54 -2.06
N PRO A 28 -3.49 -26.28 -2.08
CA PRO A 28 -2.94 -24.92 -2.15
C PRO A 28 -3.56 -24.08 -3.27
N ASN A 29 -3.82 -24.71 -4.42
CA ASN A 29 -4.47 -24.08 -5.57
C ASN A 29 -5.90 -23.61 -5.28
N ASP A 30 -6.66 -24.32 -4.45
CA ASP A 30 -8.02 -23.91 -4.08
C ASP A 30 -7.99 -22.68 -3.16
N ILE A 31 -7.01 -22.61 -2.26
CA ILE A 31 -6.76 -21.43 -1.40
C ILE A 31 -6.41 -20.21 -2.25
N GLU A 32 -5.52 -20.38 -3.24
CA GLU A 32 -5.13 -19.33 -4.17
C GLU A 32 -6.31 -18.83 -5.01
N LYS A 33 -7.13 -19.75 -5.57
CA LYS A 33 -8.34 -19.40 -6.34
C LYS A 33 -9.37 -18.66 -5.52
N LEU A 34 -9.63 -19.10 -4.29
CA LEU A 34 -10.53 -18.39 -3.38
C LEU A 34 -10.04 -16.96 -3.15
N MET A 35 -8.74 -16.80 -2.94
CA MET A 35 -8.16 -15.48 -2.69
C MET A 35 -8.15 -14.59 -3.90
N ALA A 36 -7.79 -15.10 -5.07
CA ALA A 36 -7.93 -14.37 -6.32
C ALA A 36 -9.36 -13.86 -6.54
N THR A 37 -10.36 -14.63 -6.11
CA THR A 37 -11.79 -14.24 -6.19
C THR A 37 -12.16 -13.18 -5.16
N MET A 38 -11.60 -13.28 -3.95
CA MET A 38 -11.95 -12.42 -2.81
C MET A 38 -11.23 -11.07 -2.82
N LEU A 39 -10.02 -10.97 -3.39
CA LEU A 39 -9.24 -9.74 -3.37
C LEU A 39 -9.95 -8.54 -4.01
N PRO A 40 -10.58 -8.66 -5.19
CA PRO A 40 -11.37 -7.58 -5.75
C PRO A 40 -12.50 -7.16 -4.81
N VAL A 41 -13.11 -8.12 -4.11
CA VAL A 41 -14.21 -7.84 -3.18
C VAL A 41 -13.72 -7.06 -1.95
N TYR A 42 -12.58 -7.45 -1.38
CA TYR A 42 -11.94 -6.69 -0.30
C TYR A 42 -11.54 -5.28 -0.73
N ALA A 43 -10.94 -5.14 -1.91
CA ALA A 43 -10.56 -3.84 -2.45
C ALA A 43 -11.79 -2.95 -2.67
N MET A 44 -12.86 -3.47 -3.28
CA MET A 44 -14.12 -2.76 -3.47
C MET A 44 -14.78 -2.39 -2.13
N GLY A 45 -14.81 -3.31 -1.16
CA GLY A 45 -15.35 -3.05 0.18
C GLY A 45 -14.60 -1.92 0.87
N MET A 46 -13.28 -2.00 0.89
CA MET A 46 -12.42 -0.99 1.50
C MET A 46 -12.51 0.36 0.79
N GLN A 47 -12.47 0.38 -0.54
CA GLN A 47 -12.63 1.60 -1.34
C GLN A 47 -13.98 2.25 -1.06
N ARG A 48 -15.07 1.46 -1.07
CA ARG A 48 -16.41 1.95 -0.73
C ARG A 48 -16.46 2.51 0.69
N ARG A 49 -15.79 1.85 1.65
CA ARG A 49 -15.74 2.32 3.04
C ARG A 49 -14.97 3.62 3.18
N MET A 50 -13.91 3.82 2.41
CA MET A 50 -13.10 5.05 2.42
C MET A 50 -13.77 6.23 1.72
N THR A 51 -14.61 5.98 0.72
CA THR A 51 -15.33 7.03 -0.04
C THR A 51 -16.69 7.39 0.57
N MET A 52 -17.13 6.71 1.63
CA MET A 52 -18.37 7.03 2.33
C MET A 52 -18.25 8.32 3.15
N PRO A 53 -19.29 9.20 3.18
CA PRO A 53 -19.27 10.43 3.97
C PRO A 53 -19.09 10.22 5.48
N ASN A 54 -19.48 9.05 5.99
CA ASN A 54 -19.33 8.61 7.38
C ASN A 54 -18.25 7.52 7.54
N ALA A 55 -17.27 7.51 6.65
CA ALA A 55 -16.09 6.67 6.76
C ALA A 55 -15.35 6.96 8.07
N ASP A 56 -14.95 5.91 8.78
CA ASP A 56 -14.01 6.00 9.89
C ASP A 56 -12.70 5.30 9.51
N PRO A 57 -11.86 5.95 8.67
CA PRO A 57 -10.58 5.37 8.25
C PRO A 57 -9.63 5.19 9.44
N PHE A 58 -9.75 6.06 10.46
CA PHE A 58 -8.93 5.96 11.66
C PHE A 58 -9.30 4.75 12.51
N GLY A 59 -10.60 4.47 12.70
CA GLY A 59 -11.05 3.27 13.42
C GLY A 59 -10.68 1.97 12.71
N LEU A 60 -10.68 1.95 11.38
CA LEU A 60 -10.17 0.81 10.60
C LEU A 60 -8.66 0.64 10.78
N PHE A 61 -7.91 1.74 10.74
CA PHE A 61 -6.46 1.75 10.99
C PHE A 61 -6.11 1.28 12.40
N ALA A 62 -6.81 1.82 13.41
CA ALA A 62 -6.65 1.44 14.80
C ALA A 62 -6.91 -0.05 15.00
N LEU A 63 -7.99 -0.59 14.39
CA LEU A 63 -8.31 -2.02 14.43
C LEU A 63 -7.14 -2.86 13.88
N MET A 64 -6.57 -2.49 12.73
CA MET A 64 -5.43 -3.22 12.15
C MET A 64 -4.19 -3.21 13.07
N ARG A 65 -3.99 -2.13 13.84
CA ARG A 65 -2.84 -1.99 14.75
C ARG A 65 -3.05 -2.69 16.10
N THR A 66 -4.27 -2.65 16.65
CA THR A 66 -4.55 -3.15 18.00
C THR A 66 -5.12 -4.57 18.03
N GLY A 67 -5.57 -5.10 16.90
CA GLY A 67 -6.14 -6.43 16.82
C GLY A 67 -5.10 -7.56 16.83
N PRO A 68 -5.55 -8.83 16.97
CA PRO A 68 -4.68 -10.01 16.97
C PRO A 68 -4.11 -10.35 15.58
N PHE A 69 -4.27 -9.46 14.59
CA PHE A 69 -3.96 -9.70 13.18
C PHE A 69 -2.48 -9.92 12.92
N LYS A 70 -1.59 -9.17 13.58
CA LYS A 70 -0.14 -9.32 13.41
C LYS A 70 0.32 -10.73 13.81
N ALA A 71 -0.20 -11.23 14.94
CA ALA A 71 0.07 -12.58 15.41
C ALA A 71 -0.52 -13.65 14.47
N ALA A 72 -1.72 -13.41 13.93
CA ALA A 72 -2.36 -14.27 12.93
C ALA A 72 -1.52 -14.40 11.66
N PHE A 73 -0.92 -13.30 11.22
CA PHE A 73 0.00 -13.31 10.09
C PHE A 73 1.29 -14.08 10.38
N ASP A 74 1.80 -14.00 11.60
CA ASP A 74 3.05 -14.65 12.00
C ASP A 74 2.93 -16.14 12.30
N SER A 75 1.80 -16.57 12.85
CA SER A 75 1.63 -17.94 13.33
C SER A 75 0.27 -18.50 12.97
N TYR A 76 0.28 -19.75 12.55
CA TYR A 76 -0.93 -20.50 12.26
C TYR A 76 -1.85 -20.61 13.48
N ASP A 77 -1.30 -20.93 14.65
CA ASP A 77 -2.07 -21.10 15.88
C ASP A 77 -2.82 -19.83 16.28
N ALA A 78 -2.18 -18.66 16.13
CA ALA A 78 -2.86 -17.39 16.35
C ALA A 78 -3.89 -17.09 15.26
N ALA A 79 -3.67 -17.53 14.01
CA ALA A 79 -4.64 -17.35 12.93
C ALA A 79 -5.94 -18.12 13.19
N VAL A 80 -5.84 -19.34 13.71
CA VAL A 80 -6.99 -20.19 14.02
C VAL A 80 -7.60 -19.94 15.41
N ALA A 81 -6.94 -19.14 16.25
CA ALA A 81 -7.47 -18.78 17.56
C ALA A 81 -8.85 -18.12 17.45
N LYS A 82 -9.76 -18.49 18.36
CA LYS A 82 -11.13 -17.94 18.38
C LYS A 82 -11.14 -16.40 18.47
N THR A 83 -10.23 -15.83 19.24
CA THR A 83 -10.07 -14.37 19.37
C THR A 83 -9.77 -13.69 18.04
N THR A 84 -8.92 -14.30 17.22
CA THR A 84 -8.58 -13.83 15.87
C THR A 84 -9.74 -14.01 14.91
N GLN A 85 -10.44 -15.14 14.97
CA GLN A 85 -11.65 -15.35 14.15
C GLN A 85 -12.71 -14.28 14.45
N ASP A 86 -12.99 -14.02 15.73
CA ASP A 86 -13.96 -13.00 16.16
C ASP A 86 -13.53 -11.60 15.69
N ALA A 87 -12.23 -11.28 15.80
CA ALA A 87 -11.67 -10.02 15.30
C ALA A 87 -11.76 -9.91 13.76
N GLY A 88 -11.53 -11.00 13.03
CA GLY A 88 -11.69 -11.07 11.58
C GLY A 88 -13.13 -10.82 11.14
N ILE A 89 -14.11 -11.39 11.84
CA ILE A 89 -15.55 -11.13 11.61
C ILE A 89 -15.87 -9.65 11.79
N GLU A 90 -15.37 -9.03 12.86
CA GLU A 90 -15.58 -7.59 13.09
C GLU A 90 -14.91 -6.75 12.00
N ALA A 91 -13.68 -7.09 11.60
CA ALA A 91 -12.97 -6.38 10.56
C ALA A 91 -13.70 -6.44 9.22
N MET A 92 -14.18 -7.62 8.83
CA MET A 92 -15.02 -7.78 7.63
C MET A 92 -16.29 -6.92 7.71
N ALA A 93 -16.96 -6.88 8.86
CA ALA A 93 -18.13 -6.02 9.02
C ALA A 93 -17.79 -4.53 8.82
N LYS A 94 -16.60 -4.08 9.27
CA LYS A 94 -16.13 -2.70 9.02
C LYS A 94 -15.75 -2.45 7.56
N ILE A 95 -15.16 -3.43 6.88
CA ILE A 95 -14.76 -3.33 5.47
C ILE A 95 -15.98 -3.36 4.55
N PHE A 96 -16.93 -4.27 4.78
CA PHE A 96 -18.08 -4.51 3.91
C PHE A 96 -19.33 -3.73 4.34
N GLY A 97 -19.31 -3.12 5.53
CA GLY A 97 -20.37 -2.27 6.07
C GLY A 97 -21.29 -2.98 7.07
N SER A 98 -21.46 -4.30 6.96
CA SER A 98 -22.22 -5.08 7.93
C SER A 98 -21.80 -6.56 7.94
N ARG A 99 -22.21 -7.30 8.98
CA ARG A 99 -21.98 -8.76 9.05
C ARG A 99 -22.78 -9.51 7.98
N GLU A 100 -23.97 -9.01 7.66
CA GLU A 100 -24.83 -9.56 6.62
C GLU A 100 -24.19 -9.38 5.24
N ALA A 101 -23.61 -8.22 4.97
CA ALA A 101 -22.86 -7.99 3.74
C ALA A 101 -21.64 -8.93 3.63
N ALA A 102 -20.87 -9.09 4.71
CA ALA A 102 -19.75 -10.03 4.76
C ALA A 102 -20.21 -11.48 4.51
N LYS A 103 -21.33 -11.89 5.09
CA LYS A 103 -21.90 -13.23 4.90
C LYS A 103 -22.39 -13.47 3.46
N ALA A 104 -23.07 -12.50 2.86
CA ALA A 104 -23.52 -12.59 1.46
C ALA A 104 -22.32 -12.72 0.49
N ILE A 105 -21.21 -12.02 0.78
CA ILE A 105 -19.97 -12.16 0.03
C ILE A 105 -19.39 -13.58 0.18
N ALA A 106 -19.42 -14.16 1.38
CA ALA A 106 -18.97 -15.53 1.61
C ALA A 106 -19.80 -16.57 0.85
N GLU A 107 -21.12 -16.40 0.83
CA GLU A 107 -22.02 -17.24 0.05
C GLU A 107 -21.74 -17.12 -1.46
N GLN A 108 -21.51 -15.91 -1.96
CA GLN A 108 -21.15 -15.69 -3.36
C GLN A 108 -19.78 -16.29 -3.71
N ALA A 109 -18.79 -16.13 -2.85
CA ALA A 109 -17.47 -16.70 -3.04
C ALA A 109 -17.51 -18.24 -3.06
N ALA A 110 -18.32 -18.85 -2.20
CA ALA A 110 -18.57 -20.29 -2.20
C ALA A 110 -19.15 -20.77 -3.54
N MET A 111 -20.18 -20.07 -4.06
CA MET A 111 -20.79 -20.41 -5.36
C MET A 111 -19.79 -20.27 -6.53
N MET A 112 -18.95 -19.23 -6.53
CA MET A 112 -18.00 -18.98 -7.61
C MET A 112 -16.81 -19.94 -7.61
N THR A 113 -16.35 -20.34 -6.42
CA THR A 113 -15.16 -21.18 -6.27
C THR A 113 -15.47 -22.67 -6.20
N GLY A 114 -16.74 -23.03 -6.00
CA GLY A 114 -17.17 -24.41 -5.75
C GLY A 114 -16.78 -24.94 -4.36
N ILE A 115 -16.22 -24.09 -3.50
CA ILE A 115 -15.88 -24.43 -2.12
C ILE A 115 -17.16 -24.40 -1.28
N GLY A 116 -17.36 -25.40 -0.42
CA GLY A 116 -18.55 -25.45 0.43
C GLY A 116 -18.72 -24.18 1.29
N THR A 117 -19.94 -23.67 1.36
CA THR A 117 -20.27 -22.43 2.08
C THR A 117 -19.82 -22.45 3.54
N ASP A 118 -19.90 -23.60 4.21
CA ASP A 118 -19.40 -23.77 5.59
C ASP A 118 -17.89 -23.60 5.70
N ILE A 119 -17.14 -24.10 4.71
CA ILE A 119 -15.68 -23.96 4.65
C ILE A 119 -15.33 -22.49 4.42
N VAL A 120 -15.97 -21.83 3.45
CA VAL A 120 -15.73 -20.42 3.17
C VAL A 120 -16.06 -19.54 4.38
N ASN A 121 -17.19 -19.79 5.07
CA ASN A 121 -17.58 -19.03 6.26
C ASN A 121 -16.59 -19.17 7.43
N ARG A 122 -15.97 -20.35 7.57
CA ARG A 122 -14.95 -20.57 8.61
C ARG A 122 -13.61 -19.99 8.19
N MET A 123 -13.24 -20.15 6.92
CA MET A 123 -11.93 -19.79 6.40
C MET A 123 -11.78 -18.29 6.20
N MET A 124 -12.82 -17.62 5.68
CA MET A 124 -12.78 -16.21 5.32
C MET A 124 -12.33 -15.30 6.48
N PRO A 125 -12.89 -15.38 7.71
CA PRO A 125 -12.42 -14.53 8.81
C PRO A 125 -10.94 -14.70 9.16
N MET A 126 -10.41 -15.92 9.09
CA MET A 126 -8.99 -16.16 9.37
C MET A 126 -8.12 -15.59 8.26
N MET A 127 -8.53 -15.74 7.01
CA MET A 127 -7.83 -15.16 5.87
C MET A 127 -7.87 -13.63 5.91
N THR A 128 -9.00 -13.02 6.30
CA THR A 128 -9.08 -11.57 6.55
C THR A 128 -8.08 -11.18 7.62
N SER A 129 -7.98 -11.98 8.69
CA SER A 129 -7.10 -11.65 9.81
C SER A 129 -5.62 -11.71 9.44
N VAL A 130 -5.22 -12.73 8.68
CA VAL A 130 -3.86 -12.84 8.11
C VAL A 130 -3.60 -11.70 7.14
N LEU A 131 -4.54 -11.41 6.24
CA LEU A 131 -4.43 -10.31 5.27
C LEU A 131 -4.24 -8.96 5.97
N LEU A 132 -5.05 -8.67 6.99
CA LEU A 132 -4.94 -7.43 7.78
C LEU A 132 -3.67 -7.40 8.62
N GLY A 133 -3.18 -8.55 9.08
CA GLY A 133 -1.91 -8.64 9.80
C GLY A 133 -0.72 -8.31 8.92
N GLY A 134 -0.74 -8.81 7.68
CA GLY A 134 0.26 -8.50 6.67
C GLY A 134 0.22 -7.03 6.25
N LEU A 135 -0.98 -6.47 6.01
CA LEU A 135 -1.16 -5.04 5.72
C LEU A 135 -0.70 -4.16 6.89
N GLY A 136 -1.05 -4.52 8.12
CA GLY A 136 -0.62 -3.80 9.32
C GLY A 136 0.90 -3.79 9.48
N LYS A 137 1.57 -4.92 9.18
CA LYS A 137 3.04 -4.98 9.15
C LYS A 137 3.65 -4.08 8.08
N GLU A 138 3.02 -3.98 6.92
CA GLU A 138 3.52 -3.12 5.84
C GLU A 138 3.37 -1.65 6.19
N ILE A 139 2.22 -1.29 6.78
CA ILE A 139 1.97 0.05 7.31
C ILE A 139 3.01 0.42 8.38
N ASP A 140 3.29 -0.47 9.34
CA ASP A 140 4.30 -0.26 10.38
C ASP A 140 5.70 0.00 9.81
N LYS A 141 6.03 -0.62 8.66
CA LYS A 141 7.31 -0.44 7.97
C LYS A 141 7.32 0.77 7.03
N GLY A 142 6.16 1.35 6.73
CA GLY A 142 5.99 2.37 5.70
C GLY A 142 6.42 3.78 6.15
N PRO A 143 6.72 4.67 5.20
CA PRO A 143 7.10 6.06 5.47
C PRO A 143 5.98 6.86 6.17
N PHE A 144 4.72 6.39 6.11
CA PHE A 144 3.59 6.98 6.81
C PHE A 144 3.74 6.92 8.34
N VAL A 145 4.21 5.80 8.89
CA VAL A 145 4.42 5.65 10.33
C VAL A 145 5.64 6.46 10.77
N ALA A 146 6.72 6.47 9.99
CA ALA A 146 7.87 7.33 10.26
C ALA A 146 7.49 8.83 10.27
N MET A 147 6.60 9.26 9.37
CA MET A 147 6.08 10.62 9.32
C MET A 147 5.18 10.94 10.52
N MET A 148 4.29 10.03 10.89
CA MET A 148 3.42 10.20 12.06
C MET A 148 4.22 10.24 13.36
N GLU A 149 5.24 9.39 13.50
CA GLU A 149 6.13 9.37 14.66
C GLU A 149 6.98 10.65 14.73
N ALA A 150 7.48 11.14 13.59
CA ALA A 150 8.17 12.43 13.53
C ALA A 150 7.25 13.60 13.91
N TRP A 151 5.99 13.58 13.45
CA TRP A 151 4.98 14.58 13.81
C TRP A 151 4.62 14.51 15.29
N GLN A 152 4.40 13.30 15.83
CA GLN A 152 4.09 13.08 17.24
C GLN A 152 5.25 13.49 18.13
N LYS A 153 6.51 13.20 17.77
CA LYS A 153 7.70 13.69 18.49
C LYS A 153 7.84 15.21 18.40
N GLY A 154 7.48 15.81 17.27
CA GLY A 154 7.44 17.27 17.09
C GLY A 154 6.35 17.97 17.92
N PHE A 155 5.20 17.33 18.15
CA PHE A 155 4.06 17.88 18.89
C PHE A 155 4.02 17.49 20.39
N SER A 156 4.61 16.36 20.78
CA SER A 156 4.62 15.88 22.17
C SER A 156 5.67 16.54 23.05
N GLY A 157 6.44 17.49 22.52
CA GLY A 157 7.39 18.29 23.30
C GLY A 157 8.57 17.50 23.87
N GLN A 158 8.76 16.23 23.47
CA GLN A 158 9.96 15.47 23.80
C GLN A 158 11.08 15.79 22.81
N ALA A 159 11.36 17.09 22.66
CA ALA A 159 12.71 17.51 22.35
C ALA A 159 13.55 17.18 23.59
N GLU A 160 14.43 16.19 23.49
CA GLU A 160 15.52 16.06 24.45
C GLU A 160 16.18 17.43 24.60
N ASN A 161 16.08 17.93 25.82
CA ASN A 161 16.47 19.25 26.25
C ASN A 161 18.00 19.39 26.11
N LYS A 162 18.48 19.73 24.91
CA LYS A 162 19.78 20.35 24.72
C LYS A 162 19.56 21.86 24.79
N PRO A 163 20.04 22.55 25.85
CA PRO A 163 19.91 24.00 25.93
C PRO A 163 20.86 24.60 24.89
N GLY A 164 20.29 25.17 23.82
CA GLY A 164 21.05 25.96 22.85
C GLY A 164 20.61 25.83 21.40
N ALA A 165 19.34 26.09 21.08
CA ALA A 165 18.94 26.67 19.80
C ALA A 165 17.49 27.14 19.89
N ALA A 166 17.28 28.42 19.57
CA ALA A 166 16.01 29.10 19.63
C ALA A 166 14.94 28.45 18.73
N SER A 167 13.70 28.50 19.19
CA SER A 167 12.50 28.12 18.45
C SER A 167 12.26 29.01 17.21
N ALA A 168 11.53 28.41 16.27
CA ALA A 168 10.65 29.00 15.25
C ALA A 168 11.16 29.04 13.80
N ALA A 169 10.80 28.03 13.03
CA ALA A 169 10.24 28.19 11.68
C ALA A 169 9.35 26.97 11.30
N PRO A 170 8.27 27.18 10.53
CA PRO A 170 7.17 26.23 10.36
C PRO A 170 7.49 25.13 9.35
N PHE A 171 6.84 23.98 9.52
CA PHE A 171 6.87 22.84 8.60
C PHE A 171 6.58 23.31 7.16
N ASN A 172 7.60 23.36 6.30
CA ASN A 172 7.42 23.56 4.88
C ASN A 172 8.16 22.43 4.13
N PRO A 173 7.46 21.45 3.52
CA PRO A 173 8.08 20.26 2.92
C PRO A 173 8.99 20.57 1.72
N PHE A 174 9.05 21.83 1.27
CA PHE A 174 9.94 22.32 0.23
C PHE A 174 11.36 22.64 0.75
N THR A 175 11.55 22.88 2.05
CA THR A 175 12.85 23.31 2.60
C THR A 175 13.72 22.15 3.07
N ALA A 176 13.13 21.02 3.47
CA ALA A 176 13.86 19.82 3.88
C ALA A 176 14.88 19.29 2.83
N PRO A 177 14.53 19.18 1.53
CA PRO A 177 15.50 18.78 0.50
C PRO A 177 16.54 19.88 0.17
N MET A 178 16.16 21.17 0.31
CA MET A 178 17.07 22.31 0.09
C MET A 178 18.15 22.41 1.18
N ASP A 179 17.77 22.17 2.44
CA ASP A 179 18.69 22.11 3.58
C ASP A 179 19.66 20.93 3.45
N ALA A 180 19.18 19.77 2.98
CA ALA A 180 20.03 18.62 2.72
C ALA A 180 21.06 18.89 1.61
N PHE A 181 20.65 19.57 0.54
CA PHE A 181 21.54 20.00 -0.56
C PHE A 181 22.57 21.03 -0.09
N MET A 182 22.14 22.06 0.64
CA MET A 182 23.03 23.12 1.12
C MET A 182 24.05 22.59 2.13
N LYS A 183 23.64 21.64 2.98
CA LYS A 183 24.54 20.96 3.92
C LYS A 183 25.56 20.07 3.20
N GLY A 184 25.15 19.39 2.12
CA GLY A 184 26.06 18.66 1.23
C GLY A 184 27.06 19.57 0.51
N PHE A 185 26.64 20.78 0.12
CA PHE A 185 27.48 21.78 -0.52
C PHE A 185 28.46 22.45 0.47
N SER A 186 28.06 22.62 1.74
CA SER A 186 28.90 23.22 2.78
C SER A 186 29.98 22.28 3.34
N ALA A 187 29.86 20.98 3.09
CA ALA A 187 30.76 19.94 3.62
C ALA A 187 31.87 19.50 2.64
N GLY A 188 31.96 20.08 1.45
CA GLY A 188 32.93 19.68 0.42
C GLY A 188 33.60 20.87 -0.23
N LYS A 189 34.76 21.28 0.31
CA LYS A 189 35.71 22.14 -0.39
C LYS A 189 36.90 21.28 -0.81
N PRO A 190 37.19 21.15 -2.12
CA PRO A 190 38.55 20.91 -2.58
C PRO A 190 39.12 22.12 -3.29
N GLU A 191 40.42 22.30 -3.07
CA GLU A 191 41.32 23.32 -3.58
C GLU A 191 41.43 23.41 -5.11
N HIS A 192 42.04 24.51 -5.52
CA HIS A 192 42.32 24.91 -6.89
C HIS A 192 43.70 24.41 -7.37
N ALA A 193 43.81 24.19 -8.69
CA ALA A 193 45.00 24.18 -9.57
C ALA A 193 45.87 22.90 -9.67
N PRO A 194 46.58 22.65 -10.82
CA PRO A 194 46.79 23.52 -11.98
C PRO A 194 46.39 22.93 -13.35
N GLU A 195 46.27 23.83 -14.33
CA GLU A 195 46.13 23.59 -15.78
C GLU A 195 47.44 23.07 -16.41
N PRO A 196 47.36 22.15 -17.38
CA PRO A 196 48.31 22.12 -18.50
C PRO A 196 47.62 22.25 -19.87
N GLU A 197 48.33 22.92 -20.78
CA GLU A 197 48.01 23.23 -22.17
C GLU A 197 47.76 22.02 -23.09
N PRO A 198 47.14 22.22 -24.28
CA PRO A 198 46.62 21.16 -25.14
C PRO A 198 47.62 20.70 -26.22
N GLU A 199 47.62 19.39 -26.56
CA GLU A 199 47.92 18.78 -27.89
C GLU A 199 48.02 17.24 -27.78
N PRO A 200 47.88 16.44 -28.87
CA PRO A 200 46.73 16.24 -29.76
C PRO A 200 46.15 14.80 -29.68
N GLU A 201 44.91 14.62 -30.13
CA GLU A 201 44.18 13.33 -30.19
C GLU A 201 44.67 12.40 -31.33
N PRO A 202 44.55 11.07 -31.16
CA PRO A 202 44.28 10.14 -32.26
C PRO A 202 42.83 9.64 -32.23
N GLU A 203 42.19 9.76 -33.40
CA GLU A 203 40.79 9.50 -33.72
C GLU A 203 40.33 8.04 -33.49
N LEU A 204 39.07 7.89 -33.06
CA LEU A 204 38.28 6.66 -33.18
C LEU A 204 36.97 6.94 -33.94
N PRO A 205 36.43 5.95 -34.68
CA PRO A 205 35.44 6.15 -35.74
C PRO A 205 34.05 6.57 -35.23
N PRO A 206 33.21 7.18 -36.10
CA PRO A 206 31.97 7.83 -35.68
C PRO A 206 30.92 6.84 -35.13
N GLU A 207 30.37 7.15 -33.96
CA GLU A 207 29.20 6.50 -33.39
C GLU A 207 27.89 6.93 -34.10
N PRO A 208 26.89 6.04 -34.20
CA PRO A 208 25.59 6.38 -34.77
C PRO A 208 24.79 7.35 -33.88
N ASP A 209 24.14 8.30 -34.53
CA ASP A 209 23.47 9.44 -33.91
C ASP A 209 22.13 9.06 -33.25
N PHE A 210 22.16 8.79 -31.94
CA PHE A 210 20.99 8.48 -31.11
C PHE A 210 20.33 9.72 -30.48
N GLN A 211 20.80 10.95 -30.78
CA GLN A 211 20.43 12.11 -29.98
C GLN A 211 19.02 12.64 -30.26
N ASN A 212 18.44 12.38 -31.43
CA ASN A 212 17.17 13.01 -31.84
C ASN A 212 15.93 12.10 -31.85
N THR A 213 16.09 10.77 -31.79
CA THR A 213 14.95 9.83 -31.91
C THR A 213 14.40 9.37 -30.56
N GLY A 214 15.26 9.17 -29.56
CA GLY A 214 14.83 8.70 -28.23
C GLY A 214 14.02 9.73 -27.46
N VAL A 215 14.43 11.00 -27.48
CA VAL A 215 13.76 12.09 -26.75
C VAL A 215 12.42 12.45 -27.40
N ALA A 216 12.34 12.42 -28.73
CA ALA A 216 11.10 12.68 -29.46
C ALA A 216 10.05 11.58 -29.22
N ALA A 217 10.48 10.31 -29.19
CA ALA A 217 9.59 9.18 -28.88
C ALA A 217 9.09 9.24 -27.43
N LEU A 218 9.95 9.60 -26.48
CA LEU A 218 9.57 9.74 -25.07
C LEU A 218 8.56 10.88 -24.86
N LYS A 219 8.76 12.02 -25.54
CA LYS A 219 7.85 13.17 -25.49
C LYS A 219 6.46 12.82 -26.04
N HIS A 220 6.40 12.12 -27.18
CA HIS A 220 5.13 11.69 -27.77
C HIS A 220 4.36 10.71 -26.87
N MET A 221 5.07 9.84 -26.15
CA MET A 221 4.45 8.90 -25.23
C MET A 221 3.94 9.59 -23.95
N PHE A 222 4.62 10.64 -23.50
CA PHE A 222 4.18 11.45 -22.37
C PHE A 222 2.92 12.29 -22.71
N ASP A 223 2.91 12.94 -23.87
CA ASP A 223 1.76 13.73 -24.33
C ASP A 223 0.52 12.84 -24.54
N ALA A 224 0.69 11.62 -25.10
CA ALA A 224 -0.40 10.65 -25.26
C ALA A 224 -0.96 10.13 -23.92
N GLY A 225 -0.13 10.03 -22.87
CA GLY A 225 -0.55 9.63 -21.53
C GLY A 225 -1.42 10.68 -20.84
N MET A 226 -1.10 11.96 -21.04
CA MET A 226 -1.88 13.09 -20.53
C MET A 226 -3.23 13.23 -21.24
N GLU A 227 -3.28 13.01 -22.55
CA GLU A 227 -4.50 13.14 -23.37
C GLU A 227 -5.54 12.04 -23.07
N LEU A 228 -5.08 10.83 -22.76
CA LEU A 228 -5.93 9.73 -22.30
C LEU A 228 -6.54 10.04 -20.92
N GLN A 229 -5.78 10.72 -20.06
CA GLN A 229 -6.24 11.13 -18.72
C GLN A 229 -7.30 12.23 -18.81
N GLU A 230 -7.18 13.17 -19.75
CA GLU A 230 -8.21 14.19 -19.99
C GLU A 230 -9.51 13.63 -20.55
N THR A 231 -9.42 12.65 -21.45
CA THR A 231 -10.59 11.99 -22.04
C THR A 231 -11.34 11.19 -20.98
N ASN A 232 -10.63 10.46 -20.12
CA ASN A 232 -11.21 9.78 -18.97
C ASN A 232 -11.78 10.77 -17.95
N ARG A 233 -11.07 11.87 -17.64
CA ARG A 233 -11.55 12.92 -16.72
C ARG A 233 -12.88 13.53 -17.19
N LYS A 234 -12.98 13.93 -18.47
CA LYS A 234 -14.20 14.50 -19.05
C LYS A 234 -15.35 13.48 -19.14
N ALA A 235 -15.05 12.20 -19.34
CA ALA A 235 -16.04 11.14 -19.30
C ALA A 235 -16.63 10.96 -17.89
N PHE A 236 -15.80 11.04 -16.85
CA PHE A 236 -16.26 11.01 -15.46
C PHE A 236 -17.03 12.28 -15.08
N GLU A 237 -16.62 13.47 -15.53
CA GLU A 237 -17.34 14.72 -15.29
C GLU A 237 -18.77 14.69 -15.86
N ARG A 238 -18.97 14.22 -17.09
CA ARG A 238 -20.33 14.11 -17.69
C ARG A 238 -21.23 13.12 -16.95
N ILE A 239 -20.66 12.01 -16.47
CA ILE A 239 -21.43 11.02 -15.71
C ILE A 239 -21.87 11.64 -14.39
N LEU A 240 -20.99 12.37 -13.70
CA LEU A 240 -21.31 13.03 -12.44
C LEU A 240 -22.36 14.15 -12.59
N GLU A 241 -22.28 14.95 -13.65
CA GLU A 241 -23.29 15.98 -13.96
C GLU A 241 -24.68 15.37 -14.24
N THR A 242 -24.74 14.21 -14.91
CA THR A 242 -26.01 13.54 -15.26
C THR A 242 -26.77 13.05 -14.02
N TYR A 243 -26.07 12.67 -12.95
CA TYR A 243 -26.69 12.18 -11.72
C TYR A 243 -26.94 13.27 -10.67
N GLN A 244 -26.30 14.43 -10.77
CA GLN A 244 -26.62 15.59 -9.93
C GLN A 244 -27.98 16.24 -10.27
N GLN A 245 -28.46 16.14 -11.51
CA GLN A 245 -29.76 16.73 -11.93
C GLN A 245 -30.99 15.92 -11.49
N ARG A 246 -30.82 14.75 -10.86
CA ARG A 246 -31.94 13.87 -10.42
C ARG A 246 -32.07 13.74 -8.89
N ALA A 247 -31.34 14.56 -8.13
CA ALA A 247 -31.50 14.74 -6.69
C ALA A 247 -32.05 16.15 -6.41
#